data_AF-A0AAW2T7T2-F1
#
_entry.id   AF-A0AAW2T7T2-F1
#
_cell.length_a   1.000
_cell.length_b   1.000
_cell.length_c   1.000
_cell.angle_alpha   90.00
_cell.angle_beta   90.00
_cell.angle_gamma   90.00
#
_symmetry.space_group_name_H-M   'P 1'
#
loop_
_entity.id
_entity.type
_entity.pdbx_description
1 polymer ?
#
loop_
_entity_poly.entity_id
_entity_poly.type
_entity_poly.pdbx_seq_one_letter_code
_entity_poly.pdbx_strand_id
1 'polypeptide(L)'
;MSFARWLPSFYDELLLYLEQEWKWCMLAFPEDYRTLVPKLLIEAMSSIGSSFVSRVNLATGDVVPETKALAKGILDILSGDLPKGVKIQTKHLEALIELHNITGSFARNIQHLFSDSDLHVLLDTLKTVYLPYETFKQRYGQMERGVLSAGISSLDLRGVSTRIIGVQGVELSETVRRMEESIPQVILLLEAATERCISFTGGSEADELILALDDVTLQYISTLQGNLKSLRAVCGVDVVAETVGAKKETGPDRKDGASHARKVDFMSNEEEWSFVQGALQILTVADCLTSRTSVFEASLRSTLARLSTNLSFSVYGSSLDQNQSHVDNDDGSGDLSTAGKASLDVAALRLVDVPEKARKLFNLLEQSKDPRFHALPLASQRVAAFAEAVNELVYDVLILKVRQHFSDLSRLPIWSSVEEPSAFPVPSFSAYPQSYVTNVGEYLLTLPQQLEPLAEGISNSDANAEEAQFFATEWMFKVAEGATALYIEQLRGIHKITDRGAQQLSVDIEYLSNVLSALSMPIPPVLSTFHTCFSTATDQLKNLVKSDSGNQLDLPTANLVCKMRGVRLD
;
A
#
# COMPACT_ATOMS: atom_id res chain seq x y z
N MET A 1 -8.03 -9.11 -44.84
CA MET A 1 -7.10 -9.89 -43.99
C MET A 1 -6.65 -8.97 -42.85
N SER A 2 -6.63 -9.43 -41.59
CA SER A 2 -6.13 -8.59 -40.49
C SER A 2 -4.62 -8.42 -40.60
N PHE A 3 -4.09 -7.28 -40.15
CA PHE A 3 -2.65 -7.00 -40.24
C PHE A 3 -1.81 -8.04 -39.48
N ALA A 4 -2.26 -8.47 -38.30
CA ALA A 4 -1.60 -9.53 -37.53
C ALA A 4 -1.47 -10.87 -38.27
N ARG A 5 -2.43 -11.20 -39.16
CA ARG A 5 -2.35 -12.41 -40.00
C ARG A 5 -1.50 -12.21 -41.26
N TRP A 6 -1.44 -10.98 -41.76
CA TRP A 6 -0.67 -10.64 -42.97
C TRP A 6 0.83 -10.49 -42.67
N LEU A 7 1.19 -10.00 -41.49
CA LEU A 7 2.56 -9.65 -41.14
C LEU A 7 3.54 -10.85 -41.19
N PRO A 8 3.21 -12.04 -40.65
CA PRO A 8 4.09 -13.21 -40.78
C PRO A 8 4.34 -13.59 -42.23
N SER A 9 3.29 -13.68 -43.06
CA SER A 9 3.44 -14.02 -44.48
C SER A 9 4.27 -12.99 -45.25
N PHE A 10 4.12 -11.70 -44.93
CA PHE A 10 4.93 -10.65 -45.52
C PHE A 10 6.41 -10.83 -45.17
N TYR A 11 6.74 -11.12 -43.91
CA TYR A 11 8.12 -11.36 -43.49
C TYR A 11 8.72 -12.64 -44.07
N ASP A 12 7.93 -13.72 -44.20
CA ASP A 12 8.37 -14.97 -44.83
C ASP A 12 8.70 -14.76 -46.32
N GLU A 13 7.83 -14.06 -47.04
CA GLU A 13 8.06 -13.72 -48.46
C GLU A 13 9.27 -12.79 -48.61
N LEU A 14 9.36 -11.74 -47.79
CA LEU A 14 10.49 -10.80 -47.83
C LEU A 14 11.81 -11.52 -47.52
N LEU A 15 11.85 -12.39 -46.51
CA LEU A 15 13.03 -13.17 -46.18
C LEU A 15 13.46 -14.06 -47.35
N LEU A 16 12.52 -14.73 -48.00
CA LEU A 16 12.79 -15.56 -49.18
C LEU A 16 13.41 -14.75 -50.33
N TYR A 17 12.88 -13.54 -50.60
CA TYR A 17 13.46 -12.65 -51.61
C TYR A 17 14.87 -12.20 -51.21
N LEU A 18 15.08 -11.81 -49.96
CA LEU A 18 16.40 -11.40 -49.47
C LEU A 18 17.43 -12.52 -49.57
N GLU A 19 17.06 -13.78 -49.29
CA GLU A 19 17.95 -14.92 -49.48
C GLU A 19 18.34 -15.15 -50.95
N GLN A 20 17.39 -14.95 -51.87
CA GLN A 20 17.65 -15.05 -53.31
C GLN A 20 18.56 -13.91 -53.79
N GLU A 21 18.27 -12.68 -53.38
CA GLU A 21 19.07 -11.49 -53.69
C GLU A 21 20.47 -11.59 -53.08
N TRP A 22 20.60 -12.16 -51.87
CA TRP A 22 21.88 -12.42 -51.23
C TRP A 22 22.74 -13.37 -52.05
N LYS A 23 22.18 -14.51 -52.47
CA LYS A 23 22.88 -15.50 -53.32
C LYS A 23 23.24 -14.92 -54.68
N TRP A 24 22.34 -14.14 -55.28
CA TRP A 24 22.59 -13.53 -56.58
C TRP A 24 23.65 -12.43 -56.52
N CYS A 25 23.56 -11.51 -55.54
CA CYS A 25 24.56 -10.46 -55.33
C CYS A 25 25.92 -11.04 -54.97
N MET A 26 25.99 -12.17 -54.25
CA MET A 26 27.26 -12.84 -53.97
C MET A 26 27.99 -13.25 -55.27
N LEU A 27 27.26 -13.61 -56.33
CA LEU A 27 27.83 -13.96 -57.62
C LEU A 27 28.12 -12.72 -58.50
N ALA A 28 27.22 -11.75 -58.50
CA ALA A 28 27.30 -10.57 -59.38
C ALA A 28 28.20 -9.45 -58.82
N PHE A 29 28.21 -9.28 -57.49
CA PHE A 29 28.88 -8.22 -56.74
C PHE A 29 29.58 -8.79 -55.49
N PRO A 30 30.59 -9.67 -55.65
CA PRO A 30 31.21 -10.43 -54.55
C PRO A 30 31.88 -9.56 -53.46
N GLU A 31 32.29 -8.34 -53.79
CA GLU A 31 32.88 -7.40 -52.83
C GLU A 31 31.83 -6.60 -52.05
N ASP A 32 30.67 -6.33 -52.66
CA ASP A 32 29.70 -5.36 -52.15
C ASP A 32 28.40 -5.99 -51.60
N TYR A 33 28.12 -7.27 -51.87
CA TYR A 33 26.85 -7.91 -51.52
C TYR A 33 26.50 -7.81 -50.03
N ARG A 34 27.51 -7.86 -49.16
CA ARG A 34 27.42 -7.71 -47.69
C ARG A 34 26.88 -6.35 -47.24
N THR A 35 26.87 -5.36 -48.13
CA THR A 35 26.37 -4.02 -47.88
C THR A 35 25.16 -3.68 -48.77
N LEU A 36 25.14 -4.16 -50.01
CA LEU A 36 24.06 -3.86 -50.97
C LEU A 36 22.71 -4.44 -50.54
N VAL A 37 22.66 -5.72 -50.17
CA VAL A 37 21.39 -6.38 -49.81
C VAL A 37 20.82 -5.85 -48.48
N PRO A 38 21.63 -5.59 -47.43
CA PRO A 38 21.14 -4.90 -46.24
C PRO A 38 20.63 -3.48 -46.54
N LYS A 39 21.32 -2.70 -47.40
CA LYS A 39 20.84 -1.38 -47.82
C LYS A 39 19.52 -1.43 -48.58
N LEU A 40 19.32 -2.46 -49.41
CA LEU A 40 18.03 -2.69 -50.07
C LEU A 40 16.91 -2.88 -49.04
N LEU A 41 17.15 -3.69 -48.00
CA LEU A 41 16.18 -3.88 -46.93
C LEU A 41 15.91 -2.57 -46.16
N ILE A 42 16.96 -1.79 -45.85
CA ILE A 42 16.83 -0.49 -45.19
C ILE A 42 15.92 0.44 -46.01
N GLU A 43 16.19 0.58 -47.31
CA GLU A 43 15.40 1.47 -48.18
C GLU A 43 13.96 0.99 -48.33
N ALA A 44 13.76 -0.33 -48.50
CA ALA A 44 12.43 -0.94 -48.58
C ALA A 44 11.62 -0.69 -47.31
N MET A 45 12.18 -0.97 -46.14
CA MET A 45 11.51 -0.76 -44.85
C MET A 45 11.25 0.72 -44.57
N SER A 46 12.18 1.60 -44.93
CA SER A 46 12.02 3.06 -44.79
C SER A 46 10.87 3.58 -45.67
N SER A 47 10.77 3.10 -46.91
CA SER A 47 9.73 3.51 -47.85
C SER A 47 8.31 3.16 -47.37
N ILE A 48 8.15 2.04 -46.66
CA ILE A 48 6.84 1.61 -46.13
C ILE A 48 6.59 2.09 -44.69
N GLY A 49 7.57 2.69 -44.02
CA GLY A 49 7.55 2.93 -42.57
C GLY A 49 6.30 3.65 -42.07
N SER A 50 5.90 4.76 -42.71
CA SER A 50 4.70 5.52 -42.32
C SER A 50 3.41 4.71 -42.42
N SER A 51 3.27 3.95 -43.51
CA SER A 51 2.14 3.06 -43.75
C SER A 51 2.13 1.88 -42.76
N PHE A 52 3.31 1.36 -42.42
CA PHE A 52 3.48 0.28 -41.44
C PHE A 52 3.05 0.74 -40.04
N VAL A 53 3.53 1.91 -39.58
CA VAL A 53 3.11 2.51 -38.30
C VAL A 53 1.60 2.67 -38.26
N SER A 54 0.98 3.18 -39.34
CA SER A 54 -0.47 3.31 -39.43
C SER A 54 -1.18 1.97 -39.33
N ARG A 55 -0.64 0.89 -39.92
CA ARG A 55 -1.23 -0.45 -39.87
C ARG A 55 -1.10 -1.09 -38.49
N VAL A 56 0.05 -0.95 -37.83
CA VAL A 56 0.24 -1.37 -36.43
C VAL A 56 -0.78 -0.68 -35.54
N ASN A 57 -0.90 0.65 -35.68
CA ASN A 57 -1.80 1.46 -34.87
C ASN A 57 -3.29 1.10 -35.05
N LEU A 58 -3.73 0.86 -36.29
CA LEU A 58 -5.09 0.40 -36.56
C LEU A 58 -5.31 -1.02 -36.02
N ALA A 59 -4.34 -1.92 -36.23
CA ALA A 59 -4.44 -3.29 -35.76
C ALA A 59 -4.53 -3.37 -34.23
N THR A 60 -3.80 -2.52 -33.51
CA THR A 60 -3.91 -2.43 -32.05
C THR A 60 -5.20 -1.76 -31.61
N GLY A 61 -5.70 -0.75 -32.32
CA GLY A 61 -7.01 -0.12 -32.04
C GLY A 61 -8.22 -1.03 -32.30
N ASP A 62 -8.13 -1.94 -33.27
CA ASP A 62 -9.22 -2.83 -33.67
C ASP A 62 -9.51 -3.96 -32.67
N VAL A 63 -8.59 -4.26 -31.75
CA VAL A 63 -8.74 -5.37 -30.78
C VAL A 63 -9.77 -5.08 -29.69
N VAL A 64 -10.13 -3.80 -29.53
CA VAL A 64 -11.13 -3.33 -28.57
C VAL A 64 -12.27 -2.63 -29.33
N PRO A 65 -13.54 -3.03 -29.14
CA PRO A 65 -14.67 -2.47 -29.89
C PRO A 65 -14.80 -0.95 -29.76
N GLU A 66 -14.51 -0.41 -28.57
CA GLU A 66 -14.62 1.02 -28.25
C GLU A 66 -13.60 1.88 -29.00
N THR A 67 -12.46 1.30 -29.37
CA THR A 67 -11.35 1.99 -30.05
C THR A 67 -11.30 1.71 -31.56
N LYS A 68 -12.11 0.77 -32.05
CA LYS A 68 -12.21 0.40 -33.47
C LYS A 68 -12.59 1.57 -34.39
N ALA A 69 -13.32 2.55 -33.88
CA ALA A 69 -13.74 3.72 -34.65
C ALA A 69 -12.66 4.83 -34.72
N LEU A 70 -11.53 4.69 -34.03
CA LEU A 70 -10.48 5.70 -33.98
C LEU A 70 -9.71 5.75 -35.30
N ALA A 71 -9.64 6.94 -35.90
CA ALA A 71 -9.01 7.16 -37.21
C ALA A 71 -7.51 6.82 -37.21
N LYS A 72 -6.84 7.06 -36.09
CA LYS A 72 -5.46 6.64 -35.81
C LYS A 72 -5.41 5.79 -34.54
N GLY A 73 -6.33 4.82 -34.39
CA GLY A 73 -6.22 3.77 -33.36
C GLY A 73 -5.86 4.30 -31.96
N ILE A 74 -4.89 3.67 -31.31
CA ILE A 74 -4.48 4.04 -29.94
C ILE A 74 -3.67 5.35 -29.85
N LEU A 75 -3.05 5.80 -30.94
CA LEU A 75 -2.31 7.06 -30.96
C LEU A 75 -3.22 8.29 -30.80
N ASP A 76 -4.50 8.19 -31.21
CA ASP A 76 -5.49 9.25 -30.92
C ASP A 76 -5.71 9.40 -29.41
N ILE A 77 -5.75 8.27 -28.66
CA ILE A 77 -5.92 8.26 -27.20
C ILE A 77 -4.76 8.99 -26.52
N LEU A 78 -3.54 8.70 -26.97
CA LEU A 78 -2.32 9.32 -26.44
C LEU A 78 -2.14 10.78 -26.86
N SER A 79 -2.89 11.25 -27.86
CA SER A 79 -2.85 12.65 -28.32
C SER A 79 -3.89 13.53 -27.60
N GLY A 80 -4.78 12.93 -26.80
CA GLY A 80 -5.82 13.65 -26.05
C GLY A 80 -7.05 14.02 -26.88
N ASP A 81 -7.11 13.62 -28.15
CA ASP A 81 -8.13 14.01 -29.14
C ASP A 81 -9.38 13.08 -29.10
N LEU A 82 -9.88 12.71 -27.92
CA LEU A 82 -10.94 11.69 -27.79
C LEU A 82 -12.26 12.13 -27.13
N PRO A 83 -13.38 11.41 -27.43
CA PRO A 83 -14.61 11.48 -26.63
C PRO A 83 -14.37 10.97 -25.21
N LYS A 84 -15.04 11.58 -24.22
CA LYS A 84 -14.94 11.18 -22.80
C LYS A 84 -15.28 9.69 -22.61
N GLY A 85 -14.38 8.95 -21.97
CA GLY A 85 -14.64 7.60 -21.44
C GLY A 85 -13.85 6.45 -22.09
N VAL A 86 -13.25 6.66 -23.26
CA VAL A 86 -12.38 5.64 -23.87
C VAL A 86 -11.00 5.65 -23.20
N LYS A 87 -10.51 4.47 -22.83
CA LYS A 87 -9.21 4.29 -22.16
C LYS A 87 -8.40 3.22 -22.88
N ILE A 88 -7.08 3.30 -22.72
CA ILE A 88 -6.18 2.22 -23.14
C ILE A 88 -6.42 1.02 -22.24
N GLN A 89 -6.61 -0.15 -22.86
CA GLN A 89 -6.79 -1.45 -22.18
C GLN A 89 -5.60 -2.36 -22.45
N THR A 90 -5.38 -3.36 -21.59
CA THR A 90 -4.29 -4.36 -21.69
C THR A 90 -4.19 -5.00 -23.07
N LYS A 91 -5.34 -5.33 -23.69
CA LYS A 91 -5.42 -5.94 -25.02
C LYS A 91 -4.68 -5.15 -26.11
N HIS A 92 -4.62 -3.82 -26.00
CA HIS A 92 -3.89 -2.99 -26.96
C HIS A 92 -2.38 -3.21 -26.88
N LEU A 93 -1.84 -3.30 -25.64
CA LEU A 93 -0.43 -3.57 -25.42
C LEU A 93 -0.08 -5.02 -25.78
N GLU A 94 -0.95 -5.97 -25.48
CA GLU A 94 -0.78 -7.38 -25.88
C GLU A 94 -0.69 -7.51 -27.41
N ALA A 95 -1.60 -6.88 -28.15
CA ALA A 95 -1.57 -6.86 -29.61
C ALA A 95 -0.30 -6.19 -30.17
N LEU A 96 0.15 -5.11 -29.52
CA LEU A 96 1.38 -4.41 -29.91
C LEU A 96 2.62 -5.30 -29.67
N ILE A 97 2.67 -6.00 -28.53
CA ILE A 97 3.72 -6.96 -28.17
C ILE A 97 3.72 -8.14 -29.15
N GLU A 98 2.56 -8.65 -29.54
CA GLU A 98 2.44 -9.73 -30.52
C GLU A 98 3.06 -9.33 -31.87
N LEU A 99 2.68 -8.17 -32.42
CA LEU A 99 3.24 -7.65 -33.67
C LEU A 99 4.75 -7.40 -33.56
N HIS A 100 5.20 -6.88 -32.41
CA HIS A 100 6.61 -6.67 -32.11
C HIS A 100 7.39 -8.00 -32.08
N ASN A 101 6.86 -9.04 -31.44
CA ASN A 101 7.48 -10.35 -31.33
C ASN A 101 7.56 -11.07 -32.69
N ILE A 102 6.53 -10.93 -33.53
CA ILE A 102 6.57 -11.41 -34.92
C ILE A 102 7.72 -10.73 -35.67
N THR A 103 7.86 -9.41 -35.53
CA THR A 103 8.96 -8.64 -36.11
C THR A 103 10.32 -9.08 -35.56
N GLY A 104 10.38 -9.48 -34.28
CA GLY A 104 11.61 -9.99 -33.69
C GLY A 104 12.03 -11.37 -34.16
N SER A 105 11.09 -12.24 -34.53
CA SER A 105 11.42 -13.48 -35.24
C SER A 105 12.05 -13.20 -36.60
N PHE A 106 11.48 -12.25 -37.36
CA PHE A 106 12.07 -11.81 -38.63
C PHE A 106 13.46 -11.20 -38.43
N ALA A 107 13.63 -10.29 -37.46
CA ALA A 107 14.92 -9.65 -37.18
C ALA A 107 16.02 -10.67 -36.81
N ARG A 108 15.70 -11.75 -36.08
CA ARG A 108 16.65 -12.84 -35.79
C ARG A 108 17.07 -13.58 -37.07
N ASN A 109 16.15 -13.81 -38.00
CA ASN A 109 16.48 -14.40 -39.30
C ASN A 109 17.39 -13.48 -40.13
N ILE A 110 17.14 -12.17 -40.09
CA ILE A 110 18.01 -11.17 -40.72
C ILE A 110 19.41 -11.15 -40.11
N GLN A 111 19.53 -11.26 -38.78
CA GLN A 111 20.83 -11.41 -38.10
C GLN A 111 21.62 -12.62 -38.59
N HIS A 112 20.93 -13.75 -38.81
CA HIS A 112 21.56 -14.95 -39.34
C HIS A 112 21.96 -14.78 -40.81
N LEU A 113 21.07 -14.25 -41.65
CA LEU A 113 21.30 -14.07 -43.08
C LEU A 113 22.46 -13.10 -43.35
N PHE A 114 22.54 -12.01 -42.60
CA PHE A 114 23.58 -10.97 -42.74
C PHE A 114 24.71 -11.13 -41.72
N SER A 115 24.96 -12.36 -41.26
CA SER A 115 25.99 -12.64 -40.24
C SER A 115 27.42 -12.30 -40.69
N ASP A 116 27.66 -12.34 -42.01
CA ASP A 116 28.92 -11.97 -42.66
C ASP A 116 29.06 -10.45 -42.93
N SER A 117 27.99 -9.66 -42.75
CA SER A 117 28.03 -8.21 -42.94
C SER A 117 28.80 -7.50 -41.81
N ASP A 118 29.28 -6.30 -42.11
CA ASP A 118 29.82 -5.38 -41.09
C ASP A 118 28.76 -5.15 -39.98
N LEU A 119 29.22 -5.11 -38.74
CA LEU A 119 28.37 -4.90 -37.57
C LEU A 119 27.53 -3.62 -37.70
N HIS A 120 28.11 -2.50 -38.17
CA HIS A 120 27.38 -1.24 -38.33
C HIS A 120 26.22 -1.38 -39.33
N VAL A 121 26.46 -2.07 -40.47
CA VAL A 121 25.44 -2.31 -41.48
C VAL A 121 24.32 -3.19 -40.93
N LEU A 122 24.68 -4.24 -40.19
CA LEU A 122 23.70 -5.10 -39.53
C LEU A 122 22.87 -4.32 -38.49
N LEU A 123 23.51 -3.47 -37.69
CA LEU A 123 22.82 -2.64 -36.70
C LEU A 123 21.82 -1.68 -37.34
N ASP A 124 22.23 -0.94 -38.38
CA ASP A 124 21.35 -0.01 -39.09
C ASP A 124 20.16 -0.72 -39.75
N THR A 125 20.39 -1.93 -40.25
CA THR A 125 19.34 -2.79 -40.80
C THR A 125 18.31 -3.14 -39.74
N LEU A 126 18.75 -3.62 -38.58
CA LEU A 126 17.85 -3.99 -37.48
C LEU A 126 17.09 -2.78 -36.92
N LYS A 127 17.75 -1.62 -36.79
CA LYS A 127 17.10 -0.36 -36.41
C LYS A 127 15.94 -0.06 -37.35
N THR A 128 16.17 -0.17 -38.65
CA THR A 128 15.17 0.15 -39.67
C THR A 128 13.98 -0.82 -39.61
N VAL A 129 14.22 -2.10 -39.36
CA VAL A 129 13.14 -3.10 -39.20
C VAL A 129 12.25 -2.78 -37.99
N TYR A 130 12.82 -2.28 -36.89
CA TYR A 130 12.07 -1.94 -35.68
C TYR A 130 11.55 -0.50 -35.61
N LEU A 131 11.98 0.39 -36.51
CA LEU A 131 11.58 1.79 -36.56
C LEU A 131 10.06 1.99 -36.46
N PRO A 132 9.18 1.15 -37.06
CA PRO A 132 7.73 1.33 -36.95
C PRO A 132 7.17 1.22 -35.52
N TYR A 133 7.92 0.64 -34.57
CA TYR A 133 7.49 0.49 -33.18
C TYR A 133 7.99 1.62 -32.26
N GLU A 134 8.93 2.45 -32.73
CA GLU A 134 9.66 3.39 -31.88
C GLU A 134 8.73 4.45 -31.26
N THR A 135 7.78 4.97 -32.04
CA THR A 135 6.79 5.95 -31.53
C THR A 135 5.94 5.40 -30.38
N PHE A 136 5.68 4.09 -30.39
CA PHE A 136 4.92 3.45 -29.31
C PHE A 136 5.81 3.18 -28.09
N LYS A 137 7.08 2.78 -28.31
CA LYS A 137 8.07 2.62 -27.22
C LYS A 137 8.31 3.92 -26.46
N GLN A 138 8.44 5.05 -27.18
CA GLN A 138 8.58 6.37 -26.55
C GLN A 138 7.38 6.79 -25.69
N ARG A 139 6.18 6.27 -26.00
CA ARG A 139 4.95 6.54 -25.24
C ARG A 139 4.56 5.40 -24.31
N TYR A 140 5.45 4.41 -24.12
CA TYR A 140 5.13 3.20 -23.36
C TYR A 140 4.69 3.52 -21.92
N GLY A 141 5.40 4.41 -21.22
CA GLY A 141 5.02 4.82 -19.87
C GLY A 141 3.61 5.43 -19.77
N GLN A 142 3.18 6.18 -20.78
CA GLN A 142 1.81 6.73 -20.84
C GLN A 142 0.76 5.63 -21.08
N MET A 143 1.07 4.70 -21.99
CA MET A 143 0.21 3.56 -22.31
C MET A 143 0.03 2.64 -21.11
N GLU A 144 1.14 2.23 -20.49
CA GLU A 144 1.14 1.31 -19.34
C GLU A 144 0.42 1.93 -18.14
N ARG A 145 0.66 3.21 -17.83
CA ARG A 145 -0.11 3.94 -16.81
C ARG A 145 -1.61 3.92 -17.12
N GLY A 146 -1.99 4.19 -18.37
CA GLY A 146 -3.39 4.14 -18.78
C GLY A 146 -4.04 2.77 -18.58
N VAL A 147 -3.33 1.69 -18.93
CA VAL A 147 -3.75 0.31 -18.74
C VAL A 147 -3.89 -0.04 -17.26
N LEU A 148 -2.89 0.28 -16.45
CA LEU A 148 -2.88 0.02 -15.02
C LEU A 148 -3.97 0.78 -14.27
N SER A 149 -4.13 2.08 -14.53
CA SER A 149 -5.20 2.89 -13.94
C SER A 149 -6.59 2.38 -14.35
N ALA A 150 -6.76 1.90 -15.58
CA ALA A 150 -8.01 1.26 -16.01
C ALA A 150 -8.26 -0.05 -15.28
N GLY A 151 -7.22 -0.88 -15.08
CA GLY A 151 -7.26 -2.10 -14.29
C GLY A 151 -7.70 -1.84 -12.84
N ILE A 152 -7.07 -0.90 -12.15
CA ILE A 152 -7.46 -0.53 -10.78
C ILE A 152 -8.87 0.03 -10.71
N SER A 153 -9.27 0.87 -11.68
CA SER A 153 -10.62 1.43 -11.73
C SER A 153 -11.71 0.37 -11.92
N SER A 154 -11.36 -0.82 -12.42
CA SER A 154 -12.29 -1.94 -12.62
C SER A 154 -12.51 -2.79 -11.37
N LEU A 155 -11.67 -2.63 -10.34
CA LEU A 155 -11.78 -3.34 -9.07
C LEU A 155 -12.98 -2.83 -8.27
N ASP A 156 -13.68 -3.73 -7.59
CA ASP A 156 -14.79 -3.36 -6.70
C ASP A 156 -14.27 -2.82 -5.36
N LEU A 157 -13.91 -1.55 -5.35
CA LEU A 157 -13.41 -0.82 -4.17
C LEU A 157 -14.47 0.11 -3.57
N ARG A 158 -15.76 -0.22 -3.71
CA ARG A 158 -16.85 0.59 -3.16
C ARG A 158 -16.72 0.67 -1.63
N GLY A 159 -16.74 1.90 -1.11
CA GLY A 159 -16.80 2.17 0.32
C GLY A 159 -18.18 1.90 0.93
N VAL A 160 -18.27 2.05 2.26
CA VAL A 160 -19.50 1.82 3.02
C VAL A 160 -20.59 2.85 2.65
N SER A 161 -21.79 2.37 2.32
CA SER A 161 -22.98 3.19 2.06
C SER A 161 -23.68 3.55 3.36
N THR A 162 -23.69 4.83 3.74
CA THR A 162 -24.33 5.31 4.97
C THR A 162 -25.88 5.27 4.96
N ARG A 163 -26.51 4.60 3.99
CA ARG A 163 -27.95 4.73 3.71
C ARG A 163 -28.86 3.76 4.46
N ILE A 164 -28.34 2.68 5.04
CA ILE A 164 -29.17 1.65 5.70
C ILE A 164 -28.75 1.51 7.16
N ILE A 165 -29.68 1.78 8.08
CA ILE A 165 -29.50 1.68 9.54
C ILE A 165 -29.75 0.22 9.94
N GLY A 166 -28.84 -0.40 10.70
CA GLY A 166 -28.95 -1.78 11.21
C GLY A 166 -28.20 -2.87 10.43
N VAL A 167 -27.51 -2.53 9.32
CA VAL A 167 -26.68 -3.48 8.52
C VAL A 167 -25.24 -2.98 8.36
N GLN A 168 -24.87 -1.94 9.10
CA GLN A 168 -23.63 -1.19 8.89
C GLN A 168 -22.37 -2.01 9.25
N GLY A 169 -22.44 -2.88 10.26
CA GLY A 169 -21.33 -3.78 10.60
C GLY A 169 -21.03 -4.82 9.52
N VAL A 170 -22.07 -5.39 8.90
CA VAL A 170 -21.90 -6.36 7.79
C VAL A 170 -21.33 -5.66 6.55
N GLU A 171 -21.81 -4.44 6.25
CA GLU A 171 -21.28 -3.65 5.14
C GLU A 171 -19.83 -3.19 5.36
N LEU A 172 -19.46 -2.89 6.62
CA LEU A 172 -18.10 -2.60 7.04
C LEU A 172 -17.19 -3.79 6.74
N SER A 173 -17.49 -4.97 7.29
CA SER A 173 -16.71 -6.20 7.05
C SER A 173 -16.62 -6.58 5.58
N GLU A 174 -17.71 -6.43 4.82
CA GLU A 174 -17.69 -6.71 3.38
C GLU A 174 -16.81 -5.69 2.61
N THR A 175 -16.79 -4.43 3.04
CA THR A 175 -15.89 -3.41 2.46
C THR A 175 -14.43 -3.75 2.75
N VAL A 176 -14.11 -4.18 3.97
CA VAL A 176 -12.76 -4.64 4.34
C VAL A 176 -12.36 -5.87 3.55
N ARG A 177 -13.25 -6.86 3.39
CA ARG A 177 -13.02 -8.05 2.56
C ARG A 177 -12.72 -7.68 1.12
N ARG A 178 -13.48 -6.77 0.51
CA ARG A 178 -13.21 -6.28 -0.85
C ARG A 178 -11.86 -5.57 -0.95
N MET A 179 -11.46 -4.80 0.07
CA MET A 179 -10.13 -4.19 0.13
C MET A 179 -9.06 -5.27 0.16
N GLU A 180 -9.19 -6.29 1.01
CA GLU A 180 -8.23 -7.41 1.10
C GLU A 180 -8.10 -8.17 -0.22
N GLU A 181 -9.24 -8.57 -0.81
CA GLU A 181 -9.29 -9.33 -2.08
C GLU A 181 -8.76 -8.55 -3.28
N SER A 182 -8.74 -7.22 -3.20
CA SER A 182 -8.21 -6.37 -4.26
C SER A 182 -6.68 -6.34 -4.28
N ILE A 183 -6.01 -6.55 -3.15
CA ILE A 183 -4.53 -6.45 -3.06
C ILE A 183 -3.85 -7.47 -3.98
N PRO A 184 -4.16 -8.78 -3.94
CA PRO A 184 -3.57 -9.76 -4.85
C PRO A 184 -3.78 -9.41 -6.32
N GLN A 185 -4.96 -8.85 -6.66
CA GLN A 185 -5.29 -8.48 -8.03
C GLN A 185 -4.43 -7.30 -8.52
N VAL A 186 -4.22 -6.29 -7.68
CA VAL A 186 -3.31 -5.17 -7.99
C VAL A 186 -1.88 -5.66 -8.17
N ILE A 187 -1.39 -6.53 -7.29
CA ILE A 187 -0.03 -7.07 -7.40
C ILE A 187 0.16 -7.81 -8.74
N LEU A 188 -0.80 -8.65 -9.15
CA LEU A 188 -0.76 -9.32 -10.45
C LEU A 188 -0.75 -8.32 -11.63
N LEU A 189 -1.47 -7.20 -11.54
CA LEU A 189 -1.43 -6.16 -12.56
C LEU A 189 -0.04 -5.51 -12.67
N LEU A 190 0.61 -5.25 -11.53
CA LEU A 190 1.96 -4.65 -11.47
C LEU A 190 3.05 -5.62 -11.97
N GLU A 191 2.95 -6.91 -11.63
CA GLU A 191 3.82 -7.97 -12.15
C GLU A 191 3.68 -8.10 -13.67
N ALA A 192 2.45 -8.17 -14.17
CA ALA A 192 2.19 -8.27 -15.60
C ALA A 192 2.66 -7.02 -16.36
N ALA A 193 2.64 -5.83 -15.75
CA ALA A 193 3.22 -4.62 -16.34
C ALA A 193 4.74 -4.70 -16.48
N THR A 194 5.41 -5.29 -15.49
CA THR A 194 6.86 -5.55 -15.55
C THR A 194 7.20 -6.50 -16.68
N GLU A 195 6.43 -7.58 -16.85
CA GLU A 195 6.62 -8.52 -17.97
C GLU A 195 6.38 -7.85 -19.33
N ARG A 196 5.27 -7.11 -19.48
CA ARG A 196 4.97 -6.37 -20.72
C ARG A 196 6.08 -5.40 -21.09
N CYS A 197 6.64 -4.69 -20.12
CA CYS A 197 7.73 -3.73 -20.35
C CYS A 197 8.95 -4.43 -20.93
N ILE A 198 9.33 -5.58 -20.36
CA ILE A 198 10.46 -6.38 -20.83
C ILE A 198 10.17 -6.93 -22.23
N SER A 199 8.98 -7.51 -22.45
CA SER A 199 8.61 -8.08 -23.75
C SER A 199 8.56 -7.04 -24.86
N PHE A 200 8.08 -5.83 -24.59
CA PHE A 200 7.92 -4.81 -25.62
C PHE A 200 9.17 -3.96 -25.84
N THR A 201 9.83 -3.55 -24.75
CA THR A 201 10.89 -2.54 -24.78
C THR A 201 12.29 -3.13 -24.51
N GLY A 202 12.36 -4.41 -24.12
CA GLY A 202 13.58 -5.06 -23.64
C GLY A 202 14.20 -4.38 -22.41
N GLY A 203 13.42 -3.60 -21.66
CA GLY A 203 13.88 -2.85 -20.49
C GLY A 203 14.41 -1.44 -20.78
N SER A 204 14.42 -1.00 -22.05
CA SER A 204 14.86 0.37 -22.41
C SER A 204 13.94 1.50 -21.88
N GLU A 205 12.74 1.14 -21.40
CA GLU A 205 11.76 2.05 -20.78
C GLU A 205 11.51 1.70 -19.30
N ALA A 206 12.45 1.00 -18.63
CA ALA A 206 12.25 0.58 -17.24
C ALA A 206 12.13 1.78 -16.27
N ASP A 207 12.76 2.91 -16.59
CA ASP A 207 12.61 4.17 -15.84
C ASP A 207 11.16 4.70 -15.90
N GLU A 208 10.55 4.72 -17.09
CA GLU A 208 9.15 5.11 -17.28
C GLU A 208 8.18 4.09 -16.66
N LEU A 209 8.49 2.79 -16.71
CA LEU A 209 7.71 1.76 -16.02
C LEU A 209 7.68 2.02 -14.51
N ILE A 210 8.82 2.25 -13.87
CA ILE A 210 8.89 2.49 -12.42
C ILE A 210 8.02 3.68 -12.03
N LEU A 211 8.09 4.79 -12.79
CA LEU A 211 7.23 5.95 -12.56
C LEU A 211 5.74 5.63 -12.74
N ALA A 212 5.38 4.78 -13.70
CA ALA A 212 4.00 4.35 -13.88
C ALA A 212 3.53 3.45 -12.73
N LEU A 213 4.34 2.50 -12.28
CA LEU A 213 4.03 1.60 -11.17
C LEU A 213 3.85 2.36 -9.85
N ASP A 214 4.74 3.31 -9.55
CA ASP A 214 4.70 4.09 -8.32
C ASP A 214 3.43 4.96 -8.27
N ASP A 215 3.16 5.74 -9.34
CA ASP A 215 1.97 6.60 -9.49
C ASP A 215 0.64 5.83 -9.39
N VAL A 216 0.56 4.67 -10.06
CA VAL A 216 -0.62 3.79 -10.04
C VAL A 216 -0.84 3.18 -8.66
N THR A 217 0.24 2.77 -7.98
CA THR A 217 0.15 2.23 -6.62
C THR A 217 -0.30 3.32 -5.64
N LEU A 218 0.17 4.56 -5.80
CA LEU A 218 -0.32 5.71 -5.05
C LEU A 218 -1.83 5.94 -5.26
N GLN A 219 -2.31 5.85 -6.51
CA GLN A 219 -3.74 6.00 -6.83
C GLN A 219 -4.58 4.93 -6.11
N TYR A 220 -4.11 3.68 -6.12
CA TYR A 220 -4.77 2.58 -5.41
C TYR A 220 -4.80 2.81 -3.89
N ILE A 221 -3.66 3.12 -3.27
CA ILE A 221 -3.58 3.37 -1.82
C ILE A 221 -4.44 4.58 -1.43
N SER A 222 -4.52 5.62 -2.25
CA SER A 222 -5.41 6.76 -2.00
C SER A 222 -6.88 6.33 -1.98
N THR A 223 -7.27 5.34 -2.77
CA THR A 223 -8.64 4.77 -2.75
C THR A 223 -8.87 3.99 -1.46
N LEU A 224 -7.91 3.17 -1.04
CA LEU A 224 -7.97 2.47 0.25
C LEU A 224 -8.05 3.44 1.44
N GLN A 225 -7.29 4.53 1.40
CA GLN A 225 -7.34 5.60 2.41
C GLN A 225 -8.71 6.30 2.44
N GLY A 226 -9.34 6.52 1.28
CA GLY A 226 -10.70 7.05 1.20
C GLY A 226 -11.72 6.12 1.85
N ASN A 227 -11.58 4.81 1.61
CA ASN A 227 -12.41 3.81 2.27
C ASN A 227 -12.16 3.79 3.78
N LEU A 228 -10.91 3.79 4.23
CA LEU A 228 -10.54 3.84 5.64
C LEU A 228 -11.16 5.03 6.39
N LYS A 229 -11.15 6.22 5.77
CA LYS A 229 -11.84 7.41 6.32
C LYS A 229 -13.34 7.20 6.45
N SER A 230 -13.95 6.52 5.48
CA SER A 230 -15.38 6.19 5.51
C SER A 230 -15.69 5.18 6.62
N LEU A 231 -14.81 4.17 6.83
CA LEU A 231 -14.92 3.22 7.94
C LEU A 231 -14.84 3.95 9.29
N ARG A 232 -13.87 4.87 9.44
CA ARG A 232 -13.69 5.67 10.66
C ARG A 232 -14.96 6.45 11.05
N ALA A 233 -15.60 7.09 10.08
CA ALA A 233 -16.83 7.83 10.30
C ALA A 233 -18.00 6.91 10.72
N VAL A 234 -18.11 5.72 10.10
CA VAL A 234 -19.15 4.74 10.40
C VAL A 234 -18.99 4.13 11.79
N CYS A 235 -17.75 3.90 12.24
CA CYS A 235 -17.46 3.42 13.59
C CYS A 235 -17.70 4.49 14.69
N GLY A 236 -18.11 5.72 14.34
CA GLY A 236 -18.47 6.75 15.31
C GLY A 236 -17.29 7.44 16.00
N VAL A 237 -16.06 7.18 15.56
CA VAL A 237 -14.83 7.76 16.15
C VAL A 237 -14.81 9.28 16.00
N ASP A 238 -15.25 9.82 14.86
CA ASP A 238 -15.18 11.26 14.58
C ASP A 238 -16.19 12.11 15.41
N VAL A 239 -17.26 11.49 15.93
CA VAL A 239 -18.30 12.18 16.72
C VAL A 239 -17.80 12.55 18.13
N VAL A 240 -16.88 11.75 18.69
CA VAL A 240 -16.30 12.00 20.02
C VAL A 240 -15.24 13.11 19.97
N ALA A 241 -14.54 13.27 18.85
CA ALA A 241 -13.54 14.34 18.68
C ALA A 241 -14.17 15.75 18.70
N GLU A 242 -15.35 15.92 18.08
CA GLU A 242 -16.06 17.22 18.05
C GLU A 242 -16.65 17.62 19.41
N THR A 243 -17.11 16.66 20.21
CA THR A 243 -17.70 16.93 21.54
C THR A 243 -16.66 17.32 22.59
N VAL A 244 -15.41 16.90 22.44
CA VAL A 244 -14.29 17.32 23.29
C VAL A 244 -13.76 18.71 22.88
N GLY A 245 -13.84 19.08 21.59
CA GLY A 245 -13.38 20.37 21.05
C GLY A 245 -14.36 21.55 21.18
N ALA A 246 -15.68 21.31 21.24
CA ALA A 246 -16.70 22.36 21.13
C ALA A 246 -17.16 23.02 22.46
N LYS A 247 -16.32 23.03 23.51
CA LYS A 247 -16.60 23.85 24.71
C LYS A 247 -16.04 25.28 24.57
N LYS A 248 -16.40 26.00 23.51
CA LYS A 248 -16.34 27.47 23.43
C LYS A 248 -17.10 27.96 22.19
N GLU A 249 -18.38 28.24 22.37
CA GLU A 249 -19.11 29.41 21.86
C GLU A 249 -20.62 29.10 21.85
N THR A 250 -21.30 29.66 22.83
CA THR A 250 -22.77 29.66 22.93
C THR A 250 -23.34 30.72 22.01
N GLY A 251 -24.00 30.28 20.93
CA GLY A 251 -24.95 31.06 20.14
C GLY A 251 -26.22 30.23 19.93
N PRO A 252 -27.43 30.74 20.26
CA PRO A 252 -28.65 29.96 20.15
C PRO A 252 -29.21 30.14 18.73
N ASP A 253 -28.86 29.24 17.80
CA ASP A 253 -29.71 28.90 16.64
C ASP A 253 -29.01 27.85 15.77
N ARG A 254 -29.39 26.57 15.93
CA ARG A 254 -29.35 25.52 14.90
C ARG A 254 -29.99 24.24 15.45
N LYS A 255 -31.29 24.15 15.25
CA LYS A 255 -32.13 23.00 15.59
C LYS A 255 -32.04 21.98 14.45
N ASP A 256 -30.91 21.29 14.28
CA ASP A 256 -30.79 20.11 13.40
C ASP A 256 -29.71 19.08 13.83
N GLY A 257 -29.03 19.27 14.98
CA GLY A 257 -28.02 18.32 15.50
C GLY A 257 -28.52 17.32 16.57
N ALA A 258 -29.79 17.39 16.95
CA ALA A 258 -30.32 16.67 18.13
C ALA A 258 -30.68 15.19 17.89
N SER A 259 -30.55 14.69 16.65
CA SER A 259 -30.94 13.30 16.30
C SER A 259 -29.78 12.30 16.34
N HIS A 260 -28.52 12.74 16.36
CA HIS A 260 -27.36 11.86 16.47
C HIS A 260 -26.88 11.64 17.91
N ALA A 261 -26.97 12.65 18.78
CA ALA A 261 -26.55 12.52 20.19
C ALA A 261 -27.48 11.60 21.02
N ARG A 262 -28.72 11.37 20.58
CA ARG A 262 -29.66 10.42 21.20
C ARG A 262 -29.63 9.02 20.59
N LYS A 263 -28.76 8.77 19.61
CA LYS A 263 -28.72 7.50 18.84
C LYS A 263 -27.75 6.46 19.41
N VAL A 264 -26.84 6.86 20.30
CA VAL A 264 -25.83 5.96 20.88
C VAL A 264 -26.40 5.03 21.96
N ASP A 265 -27.52 5.41 22.61
CA ASP A 265 -28.18 4.61 23.66
C ASP A 265 -28.99 3.39 23.15
N PHE A 266 -28.99 3.12 21.83
CA PHE A 266 -29.82 2.06 21.22
C PHE A 266 -29.05 1.05 20.35
N MET A 267 -27.73 0.98 20.46
CA MET A 267 -26.96 -0.07 19.79
C MET A 267 -27.03 -1.36 20.62
N SER A 268 -27.31 -2.50 19.97
CA SER A 268 -27.22 -3.79 20.65
C SER A 268 -25.75 -4.14 20.85
N ASN A 269 -25.41 -4.85 21.95
CA ASN A 269 -24.05 -5.34 22.17
C ASN A 269 -23.51 -6.17 20.98
N GLU A 270 -24.39 -6.82 20.22
CA GLU A 270 -24.04 -7.61 19.03
C GLU A 270 -23.65 -6.71 17.83
N GLU A 271 -24.38 -5.63 17.59
CA GLU A 271 -24.02 -4.65 16.58
C GLU A 271 -22.70 -3.94 16.93
N GLU A 272 -22.48 -3.60 18.20
CA GLU A 272 -21.23 -2.97 18.67
C GLU A 272 -19.99 -3.83 18.36
N TRP A 273 -20.03 -5.13 18.70
CA TRP A 273 -18.91 -6.02 18.40
C TRP A 273 -18.72 -6.26 16.91
N SER A 274 -19.78 -6.17 16.10
CA SER A 274 -19.63 -6.24 14.64
C SER A 274 -18.78 -5.09 14.06
N PHE A 275 -18.90 -3.88 14.61
CA PHE A 275 -18.04 -2.75 14.21
C PHE A 275 -16.60 -2.94 14.67
N VAL A 276 -16.40 -3.45 15.90
CA VAL A 276 -15.08 -3.74 16.44
C VAL A 276 -14.40 -4.82 15.60
N GLN A 277 -15.11 -5.89 15.24
CA GLN A 277 -14.60 -6.97 14.40
C GLN A 277 -14.25 -6.50 12.98
N GLY A 278 -15.12 -5.71 12.34
CA GLY A 278 -14.80 -5.14 11.04
C GLY A 278 -13.63 -4.15 11.09
N ALA A 279 -13.47 -3.38 12.16
CA ALA A 279 -12.30 -2.53 12.36
C ALA A 279 -11.04 -3.38 12.60
N LEU A 280 -11.10 -4.42 13.41
CA LEU A 280 -9.99 -5.35 13.63
C LEU A 280 -9.54 -6.01 12.31
N GLN A 281 -10.48 -6.44 11.47
CA GLN A 281 -10.19 -7.01 10.15
C GLN A 281 -9.41 -6.05 9.23
N ILE A 282 -9.46 -4.73 9.40
CA ILE A 282 -8.68 -3.83 8.54
C ILE A 282 -7.15 -3.99 8.75
N LEU A 283 -6.72 -4.60 9.87
CA LEU A 283 -5.32 -4.95 10.10
C LEU A 283 -4.83 -6.01 9.11
N THR A 284 -5.68 -6.96 8.69
CA THR A 284 -5.30 -7.94 7.65
C THR A 284 -5.04 -7.26 6.32
N VAL A 285 -5.80 -6.21 6.00
CA VAL A 285 -5.59 -5.40 4.79
C VAL A 285 -4.25 -4.66 4.86
N ALA A 286 -3.92 -4.05 6.00
CA ALA A 286 -2.64 -3.36 6.17
C ALA A 286 -1.45 -4.32 6.10
N ASP A 287 -1.54 -5.49 6.73
CA ASP A 287 -0.50 -6.52 6.71
C ASP A 287 -0.33 -7.12 5.30
N CYS A 288 -1.44 -7.50 4.65
CA CYS A 288 -1.43 -8.02 3.27
C CYS A 288 -0.86 -7.00 2.28
N LEU A 289 -1.22 -5.72 2.42
CA LEU A 289 -0.70 -4.66 1.56
C LEU A 289 0.81 -4.46 1.79
N THR A 290 1.26 -4.45 3.05
CA THR A 290 2.66 -4.26 3.41
C THR A 290 3.53 -5.42 2.92
N SER A 291 3.13 -6.65 3.25
CA SER A 291 3.85 -7.86 2.87
C SER A 291 3.93 -8.02 1.36
N ARG A 292 2.79 -7.94 0.64
CA ARG A 292 2.78 -8.15 -0.82
C ARG A 292 3.47 -7.04 -1.60
N THR A 293 3.34 -5.77 -1.17
CA THR A 293 4.06 -4.67 -1.83
C THR A 293 5.57 -4.80 -1.64
N SER A 294 6.02 -5.21 -0.44
CA SER A 294 7.44 -5.49 -0.17
C SER A 294 7.99 -6.63 -1.03
N VAL A 295 7.25 -7.74 -1.14
CA VAL A 295 7.63 -8.89 -1.99
C VAL A 295 7.70 -8.46 -3.46
N PHE A 296 6.69 -7.71 -3.93
CA PHE A 296 6.69 -7.18 -5.29
C PHE A 296 7.89 -6.25 -5.53
N GLU A 297 8.18 -5.32 -4.63
CA GLU A 297 9.31 -4.40 -4.74
C GLU A 297 10.66 -5.14 -4.78
N ALA A 298 10.81 -6.19 -3.97
CA ALA A 298 11.99 -7.06 -4.01
C ALA A 298 12.13 -7.80 -5.35
N SER A 299 11.02 -8.31 -5.89
CA SER A 299 10.97 -8.96 -7.21
C SER A 299 11.30 -7.99 -8.35
N LEU A 300 10.74 -6.78 -8.30
CA LEU A 300 11.03 -5.71 -9.26
C LEU A 300 12.50 -5.32 -9.22
N ARG A 301 13.07 -5.10 -8.03
CA ARG A 301 14.50 -4.81 -7.85
C ARG A 301 15.39 -5.91 -8.43
N SER A 302 15.08 -7.18 -8.16
CA SER A 302 15.78 -8.33 -8.75
C SER A 302 15.72 -8.31 -10.28
N THR A 303 14.55 -7.99 -10.82
CA THR A 303 14.33 -7.88 -12.26
C THR A 303 15.14 -6.73 -12.88
N LEU A 304 15.19 -5.56 -12.23
CA LEU A 304 16.00 -4.41 -12.65
C LEU A 304 17.50 -4.74 -12.61
N ALA A 305 17.98 -5.42 -11.57
CA ALA A 305 19.38 -5.83 -11.46
C ALA A 305 19.79 -6.78 -12.60
N ARG A 306 18.89 -7.70 -12.97
CA ARG A 306 19.05 -8.60 -14.13
C ARG A 306 19.04 -7.84 -15.47
N LEU A 307 18.20 -6.82 -15.61
CA LEU A 307 18.23 -5.95 -16.79
C LEU A 307 19.57 -5.21 -16.88
N SER A 308 20.15 -4.78 -15.74
CA SER A 308 21.48 -4.14 -15.73
C SER A 308 22.54 -5.03 -16.36
N THR A 309 22.60 -6.31 -15.98
CA THR A 309 23.59 -7.25 -16.51
C THR A 309 23.38 -7.52 -18.00
N ASN A 310 22.13 -7.70 -18.43
CA ASN A 310 21.81 -8.04 -19.82
C ASN A 310 22.08 -6.88 -20.78
N LEU A 311 21.66 -5.66 -20.41
CA LEU A 311 21.85 -4.48 -21.23
C LEU A 311 23.32 -4.03 -21.26
N SER A 312 24.05 -4.14 -20.15
CA SER A 312 25.47 -3.78 -20.11
C SER A 312 26.32 -4.71 -20.97
N PHE A 313 26.06 -6.01 -20.93
CA PHE A 313 26.73 -6.98 -21.80
C PHE A 313 26.45 -6.68 -23.28
N SER A 314 25.21 -6.33 -23.61
CA SER A 314 24.79 -6.05 -24.99
C SER A 314 25.33 -4.71 -25.54
N VAL A 315 25.45 -3.68 -24.70
CA VAL A 315 25.94 -2.34 -25.10
C VAL A 315 27.47 -2.26 -25.12
N TYR A 316 28.16 -2.86 -24.14
CA TYR A 316 29.62 -2.72 -24.00
C TYR A 316 30.42 -3.94 -24.49
N GLY A 317 29.82 -5.13 -24.49
CA GLY A 317 30.47 -6.37 -24.91
C GLY A 317 30.80 -6.46 -26.40
N SER A 318 30.16 -5.63 -27.24
CA SER A 318 30.51 -5.51 -28.67
C SER A 318 31.72 -4.60 -28.93
N SER A 319 32.14 -3.77 -27.97
CA SER A 319 33.26 -2.82 -28.14
C SER A 319 34.59 -3.29 -27.55
N LEU A 320 34.57 -4.25 -26.62
CA LEU A 320 35.77 -4.63 -25.86
C LEU A 320 36.71 -5.59 -26.61
N ASP A 321 36.22 -6.34 -27.60
CA ASP A 321 37.04 -7.29 -28.38
C ASP A 321 37.91 -6.62 -29.46
N GLN A 322 37.69 -5.33 -29.78
CA GLN A 322 38.53 -4.62 -30.76
C GLN A 322 39.75 -3.92 -30.17
N ASN A 323 39.80 -3.68 -28.84
CA ASN A 323 40.82 -2.83 -28.23
C ASN A 323 41.89 -3.57 -27.40
N GLN A 324 41.89 -4.91 -27.37
CA GLN A 324 42.91 -5.72 -26.67
C GLN A 324 43.77 -6.62 -27.58
N SER A 325 43.69 -6.52 -28.91
CA SER A 325 44.47 -7.35 -29.84
C SER A 325 45.82 -6.74 -30.27
N HIS A 326 46.52 -6.07 -29.36
CA HIS A 326 47.90 -5.60 -29.61
C HIS A 326 48.85 -5.88 -28.44
N VAL A 327 49.04 -7.16 -28.08
CA VAL A 327 50.32 -7.65 -27.50
C VAL A 327 50.53 -9.13 -27.86
N ASP A 328 51.47 -9.35 -28.80
CA ASP A 328 52.39 -10.48 -29.03
C ASP A 328 51.98 -11.99 -28.97
N ASN A 329 52.31 -12.62 -30.12
CA ASN A 329 52.93 -13.94 -30.36
C ASN A 329 52.09 -15.25 -30.42
N ASP A 330 51.99 -15.71 -31.67
CA ASP A 330 52.48 -16.99 -32.22
C ASP A 330 51.78 -18.33 -31.89
N ASP A 331 51.40 -18.95 -33.00
CA ASP A 331 51.17 -20.36 -33.32
C ASP A 331 50.04 -21.18 -32.65
N GLY A 332 49.31 -21.89 -33.51
CA GLY A 332 48.35 -22.93 -33.13
C GLY A 332 46.92 -22.67 -33.59
N SER A 333 46.47 -23.47 -34.56
CA SER A 333 45.08 -23.60 -35.01
C SER A 333 44.08 -23.60 -33.85
N GLY A 334 43.36 -22.50 -33.68
CA GLY A 334 42.21 -22.39 -32.78
C GLY A 334 41.09 -21.72 -33.53
N ASP A 335 39.99 -22.45 -33.74
CA ASP A 335 38.71 -21.93 -34.22
C ASP A 335 38.28 -20.74 -33.34
N LEU A 336 38.55 -19.53 -33.81
CA LEU A 336 38.10 -18.26 -33.20
C LEU A 336 36.72 -17.83 -33.70
N SER A 337 36.01 -18.70 -34.42
CA SER A 337 34.72 -18.41 -35.02
C SER A 337 33.66 -19.32 -34.43
N THR A 338 32.88 -18.83 -33.45
CA THR A 338 31.44 -19.15 -33.20
C THR A 338 30.97 -18.82 -31.78
N ALA A 339 31.83 -18.45 -30.83
CA ALA A 339 31.43 -18.09 -29.47
C ALA A 339 31.51 -16.57 -29.24
N GLY A 340 30.49 -15.80 -29.65
CA GLY A 340 30.50 -14.35 -29.36
C GLY A 340 29.44 -13.45 -29.97
N LYS A 341 28.46 -13.95 -30.74
CA LYS A 341 27.29 -13.14 -31.15
C LYS A 341 26.06 -13.59 -30.38
N ALA A 342 25.99 -13.25 -29.09
CA ALA A 342 24.69 -13.23 -28.40
C ALA A 342 23.72 -12.40 -29.26
N SER A 343 22.50 -12.90 -29.49
CA SER A 343 21.51 -12.23 -30.35
C SER A 343 21.45 -10.74 -29.99
N LEU A 344 21.73 -9.87 -30.96
CA LEU A 344 21.78 -8.42 -30.73
C LEU A 344 20.47 -7.95 -30.12
N ASP A 345 20.54 -7.42 -28.90
CA ASP A 345 19.38 -6.94 -28.16
C ASP A 345 18.90 -5.60 -28.74
N VAL A 346 17.64 -5.58 -29.17
CA VAL A 346 16.95 -4.43 -29.76
C VAL A 346 16.87 -3.27 -28.76
N ALA A 347 16.81 -3.56 -27.46
CA ALA A 347 16.84 -2.53 -26.42
C ALA A 347 18.20 -1.83 -26.36
N ALA A 348 19.30 -2.60 -26.43
CA ALA A 348 20.65 -2.04 -26.48
C ALA A 348 20.85 -1.13 -27.70
N LEU A 349 20.35 -1.57 -28.86
CA LEU A 349 20.41 -0.82 -30.11
C LEU A 349 19.77 0.57 -30.03
N ARG A 350 18.62 0.65 -29.37
CA ARG A 350 17.87 1.89 -29.16
C ARG A 350 18.56 2.84 -28.18
N LEU A 351 19.16 2.29 -27.12
CA LEU A 351 19.85 3.07 -26.10
C LEU A 351 21.12 3.76 -26.64
N VAL A 352 21.76 3.19 -27.67
CA VAL A 352 22.89 3.83 -28.38
C VAL A 352 22.49 5.16 -29.01
N ASP A 353 21.28 5.25 -29.57
CA ASP A 353 20.79 6.47 -30.24
C ASP A 353 20.29 7.55 -29.26
N VAL A 354 20.10 7.19 -27.98
CA VAL A 354 19.62 8.10 -26.94
C VAL A 354 20.56 8.05 -25.72
N PRO A 355 21.80 8.55 -25.83
CA PRO A 355 22.86 8.33 -24.85
C PRO A 355 22.56 8.95 -23.48
N GLU A 356 21.84 10.07 -23.43
CA GLU A 356 21.45 10.69 -22.15
C GLU A 356 20.45 9.83 -21.38
N LYS A 357 19.47 9.24 -22.08
CA LYS A 357 18.50 8.33 -21.48
C LYS A 357 19.19 7.04 -21.03
N ALA A 358 20.05 6.48 -21.87
CA ALA A 358 20.85 5.32 -21.53
C ALA A 358 21.67 5.55 -20.26
N ARG A 359 22.35 6.68 -20.13
CA ARG A 359 23.12 7.01 -18.92
C ARG A 359 22.24 7.08 -17.67
N LYS A 360 21.07 7.71 -17.74
CA LYS A 360 20.12 7.78 -16.62
C LYS A 360 19.61 6.39 -16.23
N LEU A 361 19.22 5.59 -17.22
CA LEU A 361 18.74 4.23 -17.03
C LEU A 361 19.82 3.33 -16.41
N PHE A 362 21.03 3.31 -16.95
CA PHE A 362 22.12 2.51 -16.38
C PHE A 362 22.48 2.92 -14.95
N ASN A 363 22.45 4.21 -14.63
CA ASN A 363 22.63 4.66 -13.24
C ASN A 363 21.55 4.10 -12.31
N LEU A 364 20.29 4.07 -12.75
CA LEU A 364 19.19 3.48 -11.99
C LEU A 364 19.37 1.96 -11.85
N LEU A 365 19.67 1.26 -12.94
CA LEU A 365 19.84 -0.19 -12.94
C LEU A 365 21.04 -0.62 -12.07
N GLU A 366 22.12 0.15 -12.05
CA GLU A 366 23.25 -0.09 -11.13
C GLU A 366 22.85 0.14 -9.67
N GLN A 367 22.06 1.18 -9.37
CA GLN A 367 21.53 1.40 -8.02
C GLN A 367 20.65 0.24 -7.55
N SER A 368 19.91 -0.41 -8.45
CA SER A 368 19.03 -1.55 -8.11
C SER A 368 19.76 -2.77 -7.54
N LYS A 369 21.10 -2.83 -7.67
CA LYS A 369 21.94 -3.86 -7.04
C LYS A 369 22.13 -3.64 -5.55
N ASP A 370 21.95 -2.42 -5.03
CA ASP A 370 21.99 -2.14 -3.60
C ASP A 370 20.69 -2.66 -2.93
N PRO A 371 20.76 -3.49 -1.87
CA PRO A 371 19.58 -3.93 -1.13
C PRO A 371 18.73 -2.79 -0.55
N ARG A 372 19.31 -1.61 -0.34
CA ARG A 372 18.63 -0.40 0.17
C ARG A 372 17.92 0.40 -0.92
N PHE A 373 18.04 -0.01 -2.18
CA PHE A 373 17.34 0.64 -3.27
C PHE A 373 15.85 0.31 -3.21
N HIS A 374 15.05 1.37 -3.12
CA HIS A 374 13.60 1.30 -3.24
C HIS A 374 13.19 1.68 -4.65
N ALA A 375 12.61 0.73 -5.38
CA ALA A 375 12.10 0.97 -6.73
C ALA A 375 10.84 1.83 -6.69
N LEU A 376 10.03 1.73 -5.63
CA LEU A 376 8.74 2.41 -5.50
C LEU A 376 8.70 3.25 -4.21
N PRO A 377 9.56 4.27 -4.08
CA PRO A 377 9.77 4.97 -2.81
C PRO A 377 8.51 5.68 -2.30
N LEU A 378 7.69 6.25 -3.19
CA LEU A 378 6.48 6.96 -2.78
C LEU A 378 5.39 5.96 -2.34
N ALA A 379 5.22 4.86 -3.08
CA ALA A 379 4.32 3.79 -2.71
C ALA A 379 4.69 3.20 -1.34
N SER A 380 5.96 2.85 -1.12
CA SER A 380 6.41 2.26 0.15
C SER A 380 6.18 3.21 1.33
N GLN A 381 6.38 4.52 1.15
CA GLN A 381 6.01 5.52 2.15
C GLN A 381 4.49 5.55 2.41
N ARG A 382 3.66 5.47 1.36
CA ARG A 382 2.20 5.49 1.51
C ARG A 382 1.63 4.22 2.11
N VAL A 383 2.24 3.07 1.86
CA VAL A 383 1.88 1.80 2.50
C VAL A 383 2.14 1.89 4.01
N ALA A 384 3.32 2.38 4.41
CA ALA A 384 3.63 2.59 5.83
C ALA A 384 2.64 3.56 6.50
N ALA A 385 2.34 4.69 5.86
CA ALA A 385 1.37 5.65 6.37
C ALA A 385 -0.07 5.09 6.43
N PHE A 386 -0.44 4.21 5.50
CA PHE A 386 -1.73 3.51 5.53
C PHE A 386 -1.78 2.52 6.70
N ALA A 387 -0.72 1.74 6.93
CA ALA A 387 -0.62 0.83 8.06
C ALA A 387 -0.70 1.57 9.41
N GLU A 388 -0.02 2.71 9.54
CA GLU A 388 -0.12 3.58 10.73
C GLU A 388 -1.56 4.08 10.93
N ALA A 389 -2.20 4.60 9.88
CA ALA A 389 -3.58 5.07 9.94
C ALA A 389 -4.60 3.96 10.30
N VAL A 390 -4.33 2.72 9.87
CA VAL A 390 -5.11 1.54 10.24
C VAL A 390 -4.94 1.22 11.72
N ASN A 391 -3.70 1.21 12.23
CA ASN A 391 -3.44 0.98 13.66
C ASN A 391 -4.12 2.04 14.54
N GLU A 392 -4.03 3.32 14.16
CA GLU A 392 -4.71 4.41 14.86
C GLU A 392 -6.24 4.25 14.84
N LEU A 393 -6.82 3.88 13.69
CA LEU A 393 -8.26 3.60 13.61
C LEU A 393 -8.67 2.48 14.56
N VAL A 394 -7.95 1.35 14.55
CA VAL A 394 -8.28 0.21 15.40
C VAL A 394 -8.19 0.60 16.87
N TYR A 395 -7.11 1.27 17.28
CA TYR A 395 -6.98 1.78 18.64
C TYR A 395 -8.15 2.68 19.03
N ASP A 396 -8.49 3.64 18.18
CA ASP A 396 -9.59 4.57 18.42
C ASP A 396 -10.94 3.86 18.57
N VAL A 397 -11.20 2.82 17.77
CA VAL A 397 -12.42 2.01 17.87
C VAL A 397 -12.46 1.19 19.16
N LEU A 398 -11.36 0.53 19.53
CA LEU A 398 -11.28 -0.28 20.75
C LEU A 398 -11.41 0.58 22.01
N ILE A 399 -10.83 1.77 22.03
CA ILE A 399 -10.90 2.65 23.20
C ILE A 399 -12.21 3.44 23.27
N LEU A 400 -13.01 3.46 22.20
CA LEU A 400 -14.21 4.29 22.07
C LEU A 400 -15.21 4.07 23.22
N LYS A 401 -15.51 2.81 23.52
CA LYS A 401 -16.46 2.44 24.59
C LYS A 401 -15.98 2.88 25.95
N VAL A 402 -14.67 2.78 26.20
CA VAL A 402 -14.06 3.25 27.44
C VAL A 402 -14.17 4.76 27.56
N ARG A 403 -13.88 5.50 26.48
CA ARG A 403 -14.03 6.97 26.46
C ARG A 403 -15.47 7.39 26.74
N GLN A 404 -16.47 6.67 26.20
CA GLN A 404 -17.88 6.95 26.44
C GLN A 404 -18.27 6.71 27.90
N HIS A 405 -17.89 5.58 28.51
CA HIS A 405 -18.23 5.28 29.91
C HIS A 405 -17.53 6.19 30.92
N PHE A 406 -16.30 6.64 30.64
CA PHE A 406 -15.59 7.59 31.49
C PHE A 406 -15.90 9.06 31.16
N SER A 407 -16.74 9.33 30.15
CA SER A 407 -17.14 10.69 29.83
C SER A 407 -17.86 11.35 31.00
N ASP A 408 -17.48 12.60 31.31
CA ASP A 408 -18.01 13.39 32.41
C ASP A 408 -17.92 12.73 33.81
N LEU A 409 -17.11 11.69 33.99
CA LEU A 409 -16.91 11.03 35.29
C LEU A 409 -16.50 12.03 36.36
N SER A 410 -15.56 12.91 36.05
CA SER A 410 -15.09 13.99 36.94
C SER A 410 -16.21 14.91 37.48
N ARG A 411 -17.38 14.92 36.83
CA ARG A 411 -18.52 15.79 37.12
C ARG A 411 -19.69 15.07 37.79
N LEU A 412 -19.58 13.77 38.09
CA LEU A 412 -20.68 13.03 38.69
C LEU A 412 -21.04 13.63 40.06
N PRO A 413 -22.34 13.86 40.35
CA PRO A 413 -22.78 14.54 41.56
C PRO A 413 -22.50 13.74 42.84
N ILE A 414 -22.34 12.42 42.71
CA ILE A 414 -22.03 11.48 43.79
C ILE A 414 -20.72 11.82 44.53
N TRP A 415 -19.76 12.47 43.86
CA TRP A 415 -18.48 12.82 44.49
C TRP A 415 -18.66 13.90 45.53
N SER A 416 -19.61 14.81 45.29
CA SER A 416 -19.89 15.97 46.16
C SER A 416 -21.20 15.82 46.95
N SER A 417 -21.88 14.68 46.87
CA SER A 417 -23.14 14.48 47.58
C SER A 417 -22.89 14.37 49.09
N VAL A 418 -23.71 15.10 49.84
CA VAL A 418 -23.72 15.09 51.31
C VAL A 418 -24.91 14.25 51.72
N GLU A 419 -24.73 13.33 52.68
CA GLU A 419 -25.85 12.54 53.20
C GLU A 419 -26.91 13.44 53.85
N GLU A 420 -28.18 13.18 53.56
CA GLU A 420 -29.27 13.73 54.36
C GLU A 420 -29.20 13.10 55.77
N PRO A 421 -29.27 13.91 56.84
CA PRO A 421 -29.18 13.41 58.20
C PRO A 421 -30.35 12.47 58.51
N SER A 422 -30.10 11.17 58.48
CA SER A 422 -31.01 10.14 58.96
C SER A 422 -31.10 10.21 60.48
N ALA A 423 -32.32 10.17 61.02
CA ALA A 423 -32.59 10.14 62.46
C ALA A 423 -32.10 8.84 63.14
N PHE A 424 -31.72 7.82 62.38
CA PHE A 424 -31.22 6.54 62.87
C PHE A 424 -29.87 6.19 62.23
N PRO A 425 -28.88 5.70 63.01
CA PRO A 425 -27.63 5.20 62.47
C PRO A 425 -27.91 3.88 61.72
N VAL A 426 -28.18 3.98 60.43
CA VAL A 426 -28.18 2.81 59.54
C VAL A 426 -26.74 2.41 59.27
N PRO A 427 -26.38 1.11 59.38
CA PRO A 427 -25.06 0.66 59.00
C PRO A 427 -24.80 1.02 57.53
N SER A 428 -23.63 1.60 57.25
CA SER A 428 -23.18 1.85 55.89
C SER A 428 -23.02 0.51 55.20
N PHE A 429 -23.98 0.14 54.35
CA PHE A 429 -23.84 -1.03 53.47
C PHE A 429 -22.58 -0.84 52.63
N SER A 430 -21.75 -1.90 52.50
CA SER A 430 -20.54 -1.89 51.68
C SER A 430 -20.87 -1.32 50.30
N ALA A 431 -20.18 -0.26 49.90
CA ALA A 431 -20.33 0.30 48.57
C ALA A 431 -19.97 -0.77 47.52
N TYR A 432 -20.79 -0.90 46.49
CA TYR A 432 -20.52 -1.75 45.34
C TYR A 432 -19.91 -0.89 44.21
N PRO A 433 -19.07 -1.46 43.34
CA PRO A 433 -18.50 -0.72 42.23
C PRO A 433 -19.62 -0.20 41.30
N GLN A 434 -19.44 1.02 40.80
CA GLN A 434 -20.46 1.67 39.97
C GLN A 434 -20.51 1.10 38.54
N SER A 435 -21.67 1.25 37.91
CA SER A 435 -21.92 0.72 36.56
C SER A 435 -20.90 1.19 35.52
N TYR A 436 -20.40 2.42 35.62
CA TYR A 436 -19.41 2.92 34.66
C TYR A 436 -18.10 2.10 34.71
N VAL A 437 -17.64 1.68 35.90
CA VAL A 437 -16.38 0.95 36.05
C VAL A 437 -16.57 -0.53 35.83
N THR A 438 -17.71 -1.09 36.24
CA THR A 438 -18.04 -2.50 35.96
C THR A 438 -18.21 -2.75 34.46
N ASN A 439 -18.88 -1.86 33.73
CA ASN A 439 -19.03 -1.98 32.28
C ASN A 439 -17.69 -1.92 31.54
N VAL A 440 -16.78 -1.03 31.98
CA VAL A 440 -15.41 -0.97 31.42
C VAL A 440 -14.63 -2.24 31.78
N GLY A 441 -14.74 -2.72 33.02
CA GLY A 441 -14.07 -3.95 33.45
C GLY A 441 -14.53 -5.17 32.65
N GLU A 442 -15.83 -5.34 32.49
CA GLU A 442 -16.43 -6.39 31.66
C GLU A 442 -15.97 -6.29 30.21
N TYR A 443 -15.99 -5.08 29.62
CA TYR A 443 -15.49 -4.86 28.27
C TYR A 443 -14.03 -5.32 28.11
N LEU A 444 -13.14 -4.87 29.00
CA LEU A 444 -11.72 -5.24 28.97
C LEU A 444 -11.50 -6.75 29.13
N LEU A 445 -12.32 -7.43 29.94
CA LEU A 445 -12.26 -8.89 30.13
C LEU A 445 -12.79 -9.69 28.94
N THR A 446 -13.70 -9.11 28.14
CA THR A 446 -14.20 -9.73 26.90
C THR A 446 -13.31 -9.48 25.69
N LEU A 447 -12.46 -8.46 25.73
CA LEU A 447 -11.57 -8.07 24.62
C LEU A 447 -10.65 -9.20 24.10
N PRO A 448 -10.03 -10.05 24.94
CA PRO A 448 -9.15 -11.12 24.46
C PRO A 448 -9.85 -12.08 23.48
N GLN A 449 -11.09 -12.48 23.81
CA GLN A 449 -11.90 -13.38 22.97
C GLN A 449 -12.23 -12.79 21.59
N GLN A 450 -12.17 -11.47 21.48
CA GLN A 450 -12.48 -10.74 20.25
C GLN A 450 -11.23 -10.54 19.39
N LEU A 451 -10.03 -10.59 19.98
CA LEU A 451 -8.75 -10.49 19.28
C LEU A 451 -8.26 -11.84 18.74
N GLU A 452 -8.64 -12.94 19.40
CA GLU A 452 -8.26 -14.31 19.01
C GLU A 452 -8.54 -14.65 17.52
N PRO A 453 -9.75 -14.40 16.95
CA PRO A 453 -10.03 -14.75 15.56
C PRO A 453 -9.17 -14.00 14.53
N LEU A 454 -8.78 -12.75 14.85
CA LEU A 454 -7.92 -11.96 13.97
C LEU A 454 -6.47 -12.45 14.02
N ALA A 455 -6.02 -12.84 15.21
CA ALA A 455 -4.67 -13.30 15.44
C ALA A 455 -4.35 -14.58 14.64
N GLU A 456 -5.34 -15.47 14.49
CA GLU A 456 -5.27 -16.64 13.61
C GLU A 456 -5.24 -16.26 12.12
N GLY A 457 -6.00 -15.23 11.71
CA GLY A 457 -6.11 -14.80 10.31
C GLY A 457 -4.87 -14.09 9.75
N ILE A 458 -4.12 -13.36 10.59
CA ILE A 458 -2.83 -12.75 10.20
C ILE A 458 -1.72 -13.82 10.11
N SER A 459 -1.87 -14.90 10.89
CA SER A 459 -0.93 -16.01 10.99
C SER A 459 -1.16 -17.04 9.87
N ASN A 460 -0.71 -16.76 8.65
CA ASN A 460 -0.89 -17.65 7.47
C ASN A 460 -0.20 -19.05 7.56
N SER A 461 0.22 -19.53 8.74
CA SER A 461 0.77 -20.88 8.93
C SER A 461 0.64 -21.41 10.37
N ASP A 462 0.48 -22.73 10.52
CA ASP A 462 0.34 -23.47 11.79
C ASP A 462 1.54 -23.31 12.77
N ALA A 463 2.64 -22.67 12.36
CA ALA A 463 3.82 -22.43 13.20
C ALA A 463 3.71 -21.17 14.10
N ASN A 464 2.64 -20.39 13.97
CA ASN A 464 2.56 -19.01 14.50
C ASN A 464 1.54 -18.80 15.64
N ALA A 465 1.11 -19.86 16.34
CA ALA A 465 0.20 -19.71 17.49
C ALA A 465 0.76 -18.77 18.58
N GLU A 466 2.09 -18.74 18.76
CA GLU A 466 2.76 -17.81 19.69
C GLU A 466 2.71 -16.35 19.20
N GLU A 467 2.81 -16.09 17.90
CA GLU A 467 2.70 -14.73 17.33
C GLU A 467 1.27 -14.20 17.43
N ALA A 468 0.28 -15.06 17.18
CA ALA A 468 -1.13 -14.75 17.38
C ALA A 468 -1.42 -14.35 18.83
N GLN A 469 -0.91 -15.14 19.79
CA GLN A 469 -1.04 -14.84 21.21
C GLN A 469 -0.33 -13.53 21.59
N PHE A 470 0.84 -13.27 21.01
CA PHE A 470 1.59 -12.04 21.22
C PHE A 470 0.81 -10.82 20.72
N PHE A 471 0.25 -10.89 19.52
CA PHE A 471 -0.58 -9.84 18.92
C PHE A 471 -1.80 -9.50 19.80
N ALA A 472 -2.55 -10.52 20.24
CA ALA A 472 -3.71 -10.32 21.10
C ALA A 472 -3.32 -9.70 22.44
N THR A 473 -2.20 -10.14 23.01
CA THR A 473 -1.66 -9.59 24.26
C THR A 473 -1.23 -8.12 24.11
N GLU A 474 -0.55 -7.77 23.03
CA GLU A 474 -0.10 -6.40 22.76
C GLU A 474 -1.29 -5.43 22.64
N TRP A 475 -2.32 -5.80 21.89
CA TRP A 475 -3.53 -4.98 21.76
C TRP A 475 -4.31 -4.87 23.06
N MET A 476 -4.45 -5.98 23.79
CA MET A 476 -5.07 -5.97 25.12
C MET A 476 -4.35 -5.00 26.07
N PHE A 477 -3.02 -5.03 26.08
CA PHE A 477 -2.21 -4.14 26.92
C PHE A 477 -2.37 -2.68 26.50
N LYS A 478 -2.30 -2.37 25.20
CA LYS A 478 -2.52 -1.00 24.68
C LYS A 478 -3.88 -0.45 25.09
N VAL A 479 -4.95 -1.24 24.99
CA VAL A 479 -6.30 -0.79 25.35
C VAL A 479 -6.46 -0.65 26.86
N ALA A 480 -5.95 -1.61 27.66
CA ALA A 480 -6.01 -1.55 29.12
C ALA A 480 -5.19 -0.38 29.71
N GLU A 481 -4.02 -0.10 29.13
CA GLU A 481 -3.20 1.06 29.48
C GLU A 481 -3.93 2.37 29.14
N GLY A 482 -4.47 2.46 27.93
CA GLY A 482 -5.30 3.61 27.51
C GLY A 482 -6.51 3.83 28.41
N ALA A 483 -7.20 2.75 28.79
CA ALA A 483 -8.34 2.81 29.69
C ALA A 483 -7.95 3.34 31.07
N THR A 484 -6.83 2.86 31.59
CA THR A 484 -6.30 3.29 32.88
C THR A 484 -5.86 4.75 32.85
N ALA A 485 -5.22 5.18 31.77
CA ALA A 485 -4.81 6.57 31.58
C ALA A 485 -6.03 7.52 31.54
N LEU A 486 -7.10 7.14 30.81
CA LEU A 486 -8.35 7.89 30.76
C LEU A 486 -9.02 7.96 32.14
N TYR A 487 -9.03 6.86 32.89
CA TYR A 487 -9.59 6.85 34.23
C TYR A 487 -8.81 7.79 35.17
N ILE A 488 -7.48 7.72 35.16
CA ILE A 488 -6.60 8.62 35.93
C ILE A 488 -6.84 10.08 35.55
N GLU A 489 -7.02 10.39 34.27
CA GLU A 489 -7.34 11.74 33.80
C GLU A 489 -8.67 12.25 34.39
N GLN A 490 -9.71 11.40 34.37
CA GLN A 490 -10.99 11.75 34.98
C GLN A 490 -10.90 11.93 36.50
N LEU A 491 -10.16 11.06 37.19
CA LEU A 491 -9.92 11.19 38.63
C LEU A 491 -9.23 12.52 38.96
N ARG A 492 -8.22 12.92 38.16
CA ARG A 492 -7.53 14.21 38.31
C ARG A 492 -8.47 15.40 38.09
N GLY A 493 -9.51 15.24 37.28
CA GLY A 493 -10.52 16.27 37.01
C GLY A 493 -11.52 16.50 38.14
N ILE A 494 -11.57 15.66 39.17
CA ILE A 494 -12.49 15.82 40.30
C ILE A 494 -12.04 17.01 41.16
N HIS A 495 -12.88 18.02 41.33
CA HIS A 495 -12.50 19.21 42.09
C HIS A 495 -12.69 19.07 43.61
N LYS A 496 -13.74 18.36 44.04
CA LYS A 496 -14.09 18.22 45.45
C LYS A 496 -14.76 16.87 45.67
N ILE A 497 -14.41 16.22 46.78
CA ILE A 497 -14.94 14.92 47.15
C ILE A 497 -15.34 14.85 48.63
N THR A 498 -16.47 14.21 48.93
CA THR A 498 -16.91 13.91 50.31
C THR A 498 -16.32 12.58 50.79
N ASP A 499 -16.40 12.29 52.09
CA ASP A 499 -15.90 11.01 52.64
C ASP A 499 -16.61 9.80 52.00
N ARG A 500 -17.91 9.91 51.77
CA ARG A 500 -18.68 8.90 51.03
C ARG A 500 -18.23 8.77 49.58
N GLY A 501 -18.01 9.88 48.90
CA GLY A 501 -17.47 9.88 47.54
C GLY A 501 -16.08 9.22 47.47
N ALA A 502 -15.22 9.48 48.45
CA ALA A 502 -13.90 8.86 48.56
C ALA A 502 -14.00 7.35 48.78
N GLN A 503 -14.88 6.89 49.68
CA GLN A 503 -15.14 5.45 49.87
C GLN A 503 -15.69 4.78 48.60
N GLN A 504 -16.56 5.46 47.85
CA GLN A 504 -17.05 4.93 46.58
C GLN A 504 -15.91 4.81 45.55
N LEU A 505 -15.10 5.85 45.38
CA LEU A 505 -13.96 5.81 44.46
C LEU A 505 -12.91 4.77 44.86
N SER A 506 -12.67 4.54 46.16
CA SER A 506 -11.75 3.47 46.55
C SER A 506 -12.25 2.10 46.08
N VAL A 507 -13.55 1.83 46.21
CA VAL A 507 -14.16 0.58 45.71
C VAL A 507 -14.07 0.50 44.18
N ASP A 508 -14.36 1.60 43.49
CA ASP A 508 -14.30 1.64 42.02
C ASP A 508 -12.87 1.43 41.49
N ILE A 509 -11.86 2.04 42.16
CA ILE A 509 -10.44 1.87 41.82
C ILE A 509 -9.97 0.46 42.15
N GLU A 510 -10.38 -0.11 43.28
CA GLU A 510 -10.05 -1.49 43.66
C GLU A 510 -10.57 -2.48 42.62
N TYR A 511 -11.84 -2.32 42.20
CA TYR A 511 -12.43 -3.14 41.15
C TYR A 511 -11.62 -3.08 39.84
N LEU A 512 -11.31 -1.88 39.35
CA LEU A 512 -10.51 -1.74 38.12
C LEU A 512 -9.10 -2.32 38.29
N SER A 513 -8.47 -2.15 39.46
CA SER A 513 -7.15 -2.71 39.76
C SER A 513 -7.15 -4.24 39.75
N ASN A 514 -8.24 -4.86 40.21
CA ASN A 514 -8.43 -6.30 40.13
C ASN A 514 -8.62 -6.77 38.68
N VAL A 515 -9.35 -6.02 37.86
CA VAL A 515 -9.48 -6.30 36.41
C VAL A 515 -8.12 -6.22 35.72
N LEU A 516 -7.33 -5.16 35.98
CA LEU A 516 -5.99 -5.02 35.42
C LEU A 516 -5.09 -6.20 35.84
N SER A 517 -5.15 -6.60 37.10
CA SER A 517 -4.39 -7.75 37.61
C SER A 517 -4.81 -9.05 36.93
N ALA A 518 -6.11 -9.25 36.66
CA ALA A 518 -6.61 -10.42 35.92
C ALA A 518 -6.13 -10.45 34.47
N LEU A 519 -5.92 -9.28 33.85
CA LEU A 519 -5.32 -9.12 32.53
C LEU A 519 -3.78 -9.13 32.57
N SER A 520 -3.17 -9.44 33.72
CA SER A 520 -1.71 -9.41 33.93
C SER A 520 -1.06 -8.04 33.69
N MET A 521 -1.81 -6.96 33.87
CA MET A 521 -1.33 -5.59 33.73
C MET A 521 -0.79 -5.05 35.05
N PRO A 522 0.37 -4.36 35.05
CA PRO A 522 0.85 -3.68 36.25
C PRO A 522 -0.06 -2.50 36.62
N ILE A 523 -0.35 -2.36 37.90
CA ILE A 523 -1.14 -1.22 38.41
C ILE A 523 -0.24 0.02 38.46
N PRO A 524 -0.58 1.12 37.76
CA PRO A 524 0.24 2.32 37.79
C PRO A 524 0.36 2.92 39.20
N PRO A 525 1.54 3.41 39.62
CA PRO A 525 1.74 4.00 40.95
C PRO A 525 0.80 5.18 41.25
N VAL A 526 0.41 5.93 40.22
CA VAL A 526 -0.57 7.02 40.34
C VAL A 526 -1.94 6.48 40.77
N LEU A 527 -2.40 5.38 40.16
CA LEU A 527 -3.69 4.78 40.48
C LEU A 527 -3.68 4.14 41.88
N SER A 528 -2.58 3.47 42.26
CA SER A 528 -2.42 2.92 43.61
C SER A 528 -2.37 4.03 44.67
N THR A 529 -1.78 5.18 44.35
CA THR A 529 -1.78 6.36 45.25
C THR A 529 -3.18 6.92 45.43
N PHE A 530 -3.97 7.04 44.35
CA PHE A 530 -5.38 7.42 44.45
C PHE A 530 -6.16 6.46 45.34
N HIS A 531 -6.01 5.14 45.13
CA HIS A 531 -6.65 4.12 45.95
C HIS A 531 -6.31 4.30 47.44
N THR A 532 -5.02 4.29 47.78
CA THR A 532 -4.56 4.39 49.18
C THR A 532 -5.06 5.68 49.85
N CYS A 533 -5.01 6.82 49.15
CA CYS A 533 -5.44 8.11 49.70
C CYS A 533 -6.96 8.21 49.88
N PHE A 534 -7.76 7.60 48.99
CA PHE A 534 -9.22 7.58 49.12
C PHE A 534 -9.72 6.57 50.16
N SER A 535 -9.03 5.43 50.32
CA SER A 535 -9.33 4.41 51.35
C SER A 535 -8.99 4.87 52.78
N THR A 536 -8.08 5.85 52.92
CA THR A 536 -7.68 6.39 54.22
C THR A 536 -8.72 7.38 54.75
N ALA A 537 -8.98 7.40 56.06
CA ALA A 537 -9.88 8.39 56.66
C ALA A 537 -9.31 9.82 56.58
N THR A 538 -10.17 10.85 56.43
CA THR A 538 -9.75 12.25 56.20
C THR A 538 -8.81 12.78 57.30
N ASP A 539 -9.03 12.37 58.54
CA ASP A 539 -8.23 12.75 59.71
C ASP A 539 -6.82 12.13 59.70
N GLN A 540 -6.67 10.94 59.11
CA GLN A 540 -5.40 10.21 59.04
C GLN A 540 -4.60 10.52 57.77
N LEU A 541 -5.25 11.05 56.73
CA LEU A 541 -4.65 11.31 55.43
C LEU A 541 -3.42 12.22 55.51
N LYS A 542 -3.45 13.26 56.36
CA LYS A 542 -2.30 14.16 56.55
C LYS A 542 -1.09 13.43 57.13
N ASN A 543 -1.32 12.51 58.06
CA ASN A 543 -0.24 11.75 58.70
C ASN A 543 0.37 10.74 57.72
N LEU A 544 -0.47 10.06 56.92
CA LEU A 544 -0.03 9.12 55.89
C LEU A 544 0.92 9.79 54.88
N VAL A 545 0.53 10.93 54.31
CA VAL A 545 1.34 11.65 53.31
C VAL A 545 2.65 12.15 53.92
N LYS A 546 2.64 12.62 55.17
CA LYS A 546 3.86 13.05 55.88
C LYS A 546 4.77 11.87 56.24
N SER A 547 4.22 10.73 56.62
CA SER A 547 5.02 9.55 57.02
C SER A 547 5.67 8.85 55.83
N ASP A 548 5.00 8.81 54.67
CA ASP A 548 5.54 8.13 53.49
C ASP A 548 6.75 8.87 52.88
N SER A 549 6.81 10.20 53.03
CA SER A 549 7.91 11.05 52.52
C SER A 549 8.23 10.86 51.03
N GLY A 550 7.27 10.34 50.23
CA GLY A 550 7.42 10.08 48.80
C GLY A 550 8.13 8.77 48.46
N ASN A 551 8.18 7.79 49.37
CA ASN A 551 8.79 6.49 49.11
C ASN A 551 7.86 5.55 48.32
N GLN A 552 6.56 5.52 48.63
CA GLN A 552 5.60 4.62 47.98
C GLN A 552 4.47 5.36 47.27
N LEU A 553 4.16 6.59 47.71
CA LEU A 553 3.09 7.40 47.14
C LEU A 553 3.65 8.38 46.09
N ASP A 554 2.90 8.52 44.98
CA ASP A 554 3.10 9.61 44.04
C ASP A 554 2.70 10.94 44.69
N LEU A 555 3.69 11.71 45.13
CA LEU A 555 3.49 12.94 45.90
C LEU A 555 2.55 13.96 45.21
N PRO A 556 2.65 14.22 43.88
CA PRO A 556 1.70 15.08 43.18
C PRO A 556 0.25 14.60 43.31
N THR A 557 0.01 13.30 43.14
CA THR A 557 -1.33 12.71 43.26
C THR A 557 -1.84 12.75 44.70
N ALA A 558 -1.00 12.41 45.68
CA ALA A 558 -1.36 12.48 47.09
C ALA A 558 -1.76 13.91 47.52
N ASN A 559 -0.97 14.91 47.10
CA ASN A 559 -1.29 16.33 47.32
C ASN A 559 -2.61 16.75 46.68
N LEU A 560 -2.89 16.25 45.47
CA LEU A 560 -4.14 16.50 44.77
C LEU A 560 -5.33 15.91 45.55
N VAL A 561 -5.24 14.68 46.05
CA VAL A 561 -6.30 14.06 46.86
C VAL A 561 -6.52 14.83 48.17
N CYS A 562 -5.46 15.27 48.85
CA CYS A 562 -5.59 16.14 50.02
C CYS A 562 -6.35 17.43 49.70
N LYS A 563 -6.06 18.06 48.56
CA LYS A 563 -6.79 19.25 48.08
C LYS A 563 -8.26 18.94 47.79
N MET A 564 -8.56 17.82 47.11
CA MET A 564 -9.92 17.38 46.80
C MET A 564 -10.77 17.18 48.06
N ARG A 565 -10.15 16.68 49.15
CA ARG A 565 -10.78 16.44 50.46
C ARG A 565 -10.72 17.62 51.43
N GLY A 566 -10.11 18.74 51.03
CA GLY A 566 -9.99 19.93 51.88
C GLY A 566 -8.97 19.82 53.04
N VAL A 567 -8.04 18.88 52.97
CA VAL A 567 -6.97 18.69 53.97
C VAL A 567 -5.79 19.62 53.65
N ARG A 568 -5.40 20.48 54.60
CA ARG A 568 -4.24 21.37 54.46
C ARG A 568 -2.94 20.68 54.89
N LEU A 569 -2.06 20.48 53.91
CA LEU A 569 -0.70 19.98 54.09
C LEU A 569 0.26 21.14 54.46
N ASP A 570 -0.07 21.89 55.51
CA ASP A 570 0.89 22.81 56.15
C ASP A 570 1.90 22.03 56.98
#